data_AF-A0AAI8X5J6-F1
#
_entry.id   AF-A0AAI8X5J6-F1
#
_cell.length_a   1.000
_cell.length_b   1.000
_cell.length_c   1.000
_cell.angle_alpha   90.00
_cell.angle_beta   90.00
_cell.angle_gamma   90.00
#
_symmetry.space_group_name_H-M   'P 1'
#
loop_
_entity.id
_entity.type
_entity.pdbx_description
1 polymer ?
#
loop_
_entity_poly.entity_id
_entity_poly.type
_entity_poly.pdbx_seq_one_letter_code
_entity_poly.pdbx_strand_id
1 'polypeptide(L)'
;MAKKNDFTKRANDFLASRLGPVQRLGELLDVRAEKEAELKDCDANIEKAVLECIDAGWKPAELTELGVPRTALPRRQGRSATLEPRIPDNSGNQGVHGSGDHGATAPQSTT
;
A
#
# COMPACT_ATOMS: atom_id res chain seq x y z
N MET A 1 55.57 -27.01 18.66
CA MET A 1 55.67 -25.73 17.93
C MET A 1 55.07 -25.81 16.51
N ALA A 2 55.37 -26.82 15.68
CA ALA A 2 54.95 -26.87 14.27
C ALA A 2 53.42 -26.84 14.00
N LYS A 3 52.61 -27.61 14.74
CA LYS A 3 51.15 -27.75 14.49
C LYS A 3 50.35 -26.45 14.63
N LYS A 4 50.81 -25.51 15.46
CA LYS A 4 50.12 -24.22 15.70
C LYS A 4 50.26 -23.30 14.48
N ASN A 5 51.40 -23.38 13.78
CA ASN A 5 51.67 -22.59 12.59
C ASN A 5 50.81 -23.06 11.40
N ASP A 6 50.61 -24.37 11.25
CA ASP A 6 49.78 -24.95 10.20
C ASP A 6 48.28 -24.63 10.38
N PHE A 7 47.79 -24.63 11.61
CA PHE A 7 46.40 -24.28 11.91
C PHE A 7 46.12 -22.81 11.57
N THR A 8 46.98 -21.89 12.02
CA THR A 8 46.83 -20.46 11.73
C THR A 8 46.90 -20.18 10.23
N LYS A 9 47.78 -20.87 9.50
CA LYS A 9 47.85 -20.75 8.04
C LYS A 9 46.54 -21.19 7.38
N ARG A 10 46.01 -22.37 7.72
CA ARG A 10 44.73 -22.85 7.17
C ARG A 10 43.56 -21.94 7.50
N ALA A 11 43.53 -21.38 8.71
CA ALA A 11 42.51 -20.42 9.10
C ALA A 11 42.58 -19.14 8.25
N ASN A 12 43.78 -18.60 8.03
CA ASN A 12 43.99 -17.43 7.17
C ASN A 12 43.63 -17.71 5.70
N ASP A 13 44.03 -18.84 5.15
CA ASP A 13 43.70 -19.23 3.79
C ASP A 13 42.17 -19.36 3.61
N PHE A 14 41.50 -19.94 4.61
CA PHE A 14 40.03 -20.04 4.63
C PHE A 14 39.37 -18.65 4.67
N LEU A 15 39.82 -17.76 5.55
CA LEU A 15 39.29 -16.39 5.65
C LEU A 15 39.54 -15.60 4.35
N ALA A 16 40.73 -15.71 3.77
CA ALA A 16 41.09 -15.07 2.50
C ALA A 16 40.18 -15.54 1.36
N SER A 17 39.88 -16.84 1.28
CA SER A 17 38.97 -17.39 0.27
C SER A 17 37.52 -16.88 0.41
N ARG A 18 37.10 -16.49 1.62
CA ARG A 18 35.76 -16.00 1.92
C ARG A 18 35.62 -14.49 1.74
N LEU A 19 36.72 -13.74 1.82
CA LEU A 19 36.70 -12.28 1.75
C LEU A 19 36.12 -11.77 0.42
N GLY A 20 36.57 -12.32 -0.71
CA GLY A 20 36.11 -11.89 -2.05
C GLY A 20 34.59 -12.07 -2.27
N PRO A 21 34.02 -13.26 -1.99
CA PRO A 21 32.57 -13.45 -2.06
C PRO A 21 31.77 -12.51 -1.14
N VAL A 22 32.27 -12.21 0.06
CA VAL A 22 31.61 -11.30 1.00
C VAL A 22 31.64 -9.86 0.49
N GLN A 23 32.77 -9.40 -0.07
CA GLN A 23 32.88 -8.09 -0.71
C GLN A 23 31.90 -7.95 -1.88
N ARG A 24 31.87 -8.95 -2.77
CA ARG A 24 30.92 -8.98 -3.89
C ARG A 24 29.47 -8.99 -3.42
N LEU A 25 29.16 -9.69 -2.33
CA LEU A 25 27.82 -9.66 -1.75
C LEU A 25 27.47 -8.26 -1.24
N GLY A 26 28.42 -7.56 -0.61
CA GLY A 26 28.25 -6.16 -0.20
C GLY A 26 27.90 -5.27 -1.39
N GLU A 27 28.69 -5.32 -2.46
CA GLU A 27 28.44 -4.54 -3.69
C GLU A 27 27.05 -4.84 -4.29
N LEU A 28 26.64 -6.11 -4.32
CA LEU A 28 25.32 -6.50 -4.83
C LEU A 28 24.18 -5.98 -3.95
N LEU A 29 24.38 -5.89 -2.64
CA LEU A 29 23.39 -5.33 -1.71
C LEU A 29 23.25 -3.82 -1.89
N ASP A 30 24.36 -3.11 -2.13
CA ASP A 30 24.35 -1.68 -2.42
C ASP A 30 23.61 -1.40 -3.75
N VAL A 31 23.95 -2.12 -4.81
CA VAL A 31 23.26 -2.02 -6.12
C VAL A 31 21.77 -2.37 -5.97
N ARG A 32 21.44 -3.38 -5.16
CA ARG A 32 20.04 -3.73 -4.87
C ARG A 32 19.31 -2.58 -4.19
N ALA A 33 19.93 -1.93 -3.21
CA ALA A 33 19.32 -0.80 -2.51
C ALA A 33 19.07 0.39 -3.45
N GLU A 34 20.01 0.68 -4.36
CA GLU A 34 19.84 1.70 -5.41
C GLU A 34 18.66 1.36 -6.33
N LYS A 35 18.58 0.11 -6.81
CA LYS A 35 17.46 -0.33 -7.66
C LYS A 35 16.11 -0.33 -6.95
N GLU A 36 16.07 -0.64 -5.66
CA GLU A 36 14.84 -0.49 -4.88
C GLU A 36 14.42 0.97 -4.71
N ALA A 37 15.37 1.90 -4.62
CA ALA A 37 15.06 3.32 -4.61
C ALA A 37 14.53 3.80 -5.98
N GLU A 38 15.15 3.39 -7.08
CA GLU A 38 14.66 3.67 -8.44
C GLU A 38 13.25 3.13 -8.67
N LEU A 39 12.95 1.92 -8.20
CA LEU A 39 11.59 1.34 -8.31
C LEU A 39 10.55 2.15 -7.54
N LYS A 40 10.88 2.59 -6.32
CA LYS A 40 9.98 3.45 -5.53
C LYS A 40 9.71 4.79 -6.21
N ASP A 41 10.73 5.36 -6.86
CA ASP A 41 10.56 6.59 -7.64
C ASP A 41 9.66 6.35 -8.86
N CYS A 42 9.84 5.23 -9.56
CA CYS A 42 8.94 4.83 -10.66
C CYS A 42 7.50 4.67 -10.18
N ASP A 43 7.27 4.01 -9.04
CA ASP A 43 5.93 3.84 -8.46
C ASP A 43 5.29 5.21 -8.15
N ALA A 44 6.04 6.13 -7.53
CA ALA A 44 5.56 7.49 -7.25
C ALA A 44 5.23 8.28 -8.53
N ASN A 45 6.05 8.13 -9.58
CA ASN A 45 5.80 8.74 -10.88
C ASN A 45 4.54 8.17 -11.56
N ILE A 46 4.32 6.85 -11.44
CA ILE A 46 3.10 6.20 -11.94
C ILE A 46 1.88 6.71 -11.18
N GLU A 47 1.91 6.78 -9.84
CA GLU A 47 0.82 7.32 -9.04
C GLU A 47 0.47 8.76 -9.44
N LYS A 48 1.48 9.60 -9.64
CA LYS A 48 1.30 10.97 -10.11
C LYS A 48 0.65 11.02 -11.49
N ALA A 49 1.15 10.25 -12.45
CA ALA A 49 0.58 10.21 -13.80
C ALA A 49 -0.87 9.70 -13.80
N VAL A 50 -1.18 8.73 -12.94
CA VAL A 50 -2.55 8.23 -12.75
C VAL A 50 -3.48 9.33 -12.23
N LEU A 51 -3.03 10.12 -11.25
CA LEU A 51 -3.80 11.25 -10.75
C LEU A 51 -4.06 12.29 -11.84
N GLU A 52 -3.03 12.64 -12.63
CA GLU A 52 -3.18 13.56 -13.76
C GLU A 52 -4.19 13.05 -14.81
N CYS A 53 -4.19 11.74 -15.10
CA CYS A 53 -5.19 11.12 -15.98
C CYS A 53 -6.61 11.20 -15.41
N ILE A 54 -6.77 10.94 -14.11
CA ILE A 54 -8.07 11.02 -13.43
C ILE A 54 -8.59 12.47 -13.42
N ASP A 55 -7.72 13.44 -13.16
CA ASP A 55 -8.05 14.87 -13.21
C ASP A 55 -8.43 15.31 -14.64
N ALA A 56 -7.84 14.69 -15.66
CA ALA A 56 -8.23 14.86 -17.06
C ALA A 56 -9.53 14.13 -17.45
N GLY A 57 -10.18 13.42 -16.51
CA GLY A 57 -11.49 12.80 -16.68
C GLY A 57 -11.48 11.31 -17.03
N TRP A 58 -10.33 10.64 -17.02
CA TRP A 58 -10.25 9.20 -17.26
C TRP A 58 -10.81 8.41 -16.07
N LYS A 59 -11.57 7.34 -16.34
CA LYS A 59 -12.08 6.48 -15.27
C LYS A 59 -10.98 5.49 -14.82
N PRO A 60 -10.85 5.21 -13.52
CA PRO A 60 -9.92 4.18 -13.02
C PRO A 60 -10.09 2.79 -13.67
N ALA A 61 -11.30 2.44 -14.11
CA ALA A 61 -11.56 1.20 -14.83
C ALA A 61 -10.89 1.17 -16.22
N GLU A 62 -10.97 2.28 -16.96
CA GLU A 62 -10.33 2.44 -18.28
C GLU A 62 -8.81 2.38 -18.15
N LEU A 63 -8.25 3.00 -17.09
CA LEU A 63 -6.81 2.90 -16.79
C LEU A 63 -6.37 1.47 -16.43
N THR A 64 -7.22 0.72 -15.72
CA THR A 64 -6.95 -0.70 -15.41
C THR A 64 -6.89 -1.55 -16.69
N GLU A 65 -7.80 -1.30 -17.64
CA GLU A 65 -7.82 -1.99 -18.94
C GLU A 65 -6.56 -1.69 -19.78
N LEU A 66 -5.99 -0.49 -19.63
CA LEU A 66 -4.71 -0.10 -20.23
C LEU A 66 -3.47 -0.66 -19.51
N GLY A 67 -3.68 -1.43 -18.43
CA GLY A 67 -2.59 -2.09 -17.71
C GLY A 67 -2.01 -1.27 -16.56
N VAL A 68 -2.63 -0.16 -16.17
CA VAL A 68 -2.23 0.57 -14.95
C VAL A 68 -2.43 -0.33 -13.74
N PRO A 69 -1.39 -0.54 -12.90
CA PRO A 69 -1.51 -1.35 -11.71
C PRO A 69 -2.60 -0.83 -10.77
N ARG A 70 -3.45 -1.73 -10.25
CA ARG A 70 -4.52 -1.34 -9.31
C ARG A 70 -4.00 -0.71 -8.02
N THR A 71 -2.75 -0.96 -7.66
CA THR A 71 -2.05 -0.35 -6.52
C THR A 71 -1.84 1.15 -6.71
N ALA A 72 -1.68 1.62 -7.95
CA ALA A 72 -1.48 3.03 -8.28
C ALA A 72 -2.80 3.81 -8.41
N LEU A 73 -3.94 3.12 -8.48
CA LEU A 73 -5.25 3.77 -8.57
C LEU A 73 -5.71 4.23 -7.19
N PRO A 74 -6.21 5.47 -7.04
CA PRO A 74 -6.75 5.96 -5.78
C PRO A 74 -7.84 5.02 -5.26
N ARG A 75 -7.58 4.40 -4.10
CA ARG A 75 -8.59 3.58 -3.42
C ARG A 75 -9.73 4.53 -3.06
N ARG A 76 -10.95 4.25 -3.55
CA ARG A 76 -12.16 4.98 -3.15
C ARG A 76 -12.19 5.10 -1.62
N GLN A 77 -11.78 6.25 -1.09
CA GLN A 77 -12.11 6.59 0.28
C GLN A 77 -13.63 6.74 0.26
N GLY A 78 -14.32 5.82 0.95
CA GLY A 78 -15.75 5.97 1.18
C GLY A 78 -15.94 7.38 1.72
N ARG A 79 -16.79 8.17 1.07
CA ARG A 79 -17.11 9.53 1.53
C ARG A 79 -17.44 9.41 3.01
N SER A 80 -16.55 9.89 3.88
CA SER A 80 -16.91 10.15 5.27
C SER A 80 -18.01 11.19 5.15
N ALA A 81 -19.26 10.75 5.25
CA ALA A 81 -20.37 11.66 5.40
C ALA A 81 -20.10 12.36 6.73
N THR A 82 -19.58 13.58 6.66
CA THR A 82 -19.65 14.51 7.78
C THR A 82 -21.13 14.61 8.14
N LEU A 83 -21.54 13.87 9.17
CA LEU A 83 -22.82 14.06 9.83
C LEU A 83 -22.71 15.41 10.52
N GLU A 84 -23.12 16.46 9.82
CA GLU A 84 -23.44 17.75 10.44
C GLU A 84 -24.34 17.47 11.66
N PRO A 85 -23.95 17.87 12.88
CA PRO A 85 -24.78 17.71 14.05
C PRO A 85 -26.07 18.51 13.84
N ARG A 86 -27.21 17.84 13.66
CA ARG A 86 -28.52 18.51 13.76
C ARG A 86 -28.65 19.05 15.17
N ILE A 87 -28.53 20.36 15.31
CA ILE A 87 -28.94 21.09 16.51
C ILE A 87 -30.44 20.83 16.67
N PRO A 88 -30.92 20.29 17.80
CA PRO A 88 -32.34 20.18 18.05
C PRO A 88 -32.87 21.56 18.44
N ASP A 89 -33.45 22.27 17.49
CA ASP A 89 -34.27 23.45 17.80
C ASP A 89 -35.56 22.97 18.47
N ASN A 90 -35.56 23.07 19.80
CA ASN A 90 -36.75 22.97 20.62
C ASN A 90 -37.59 24.23 20.39
N SER A 91 -38.67 24.12 19.63
CA SER A 91 -39.78 25.08 19.62
C SER A 91 -41.06 24.34 19.25
N GLY A 92 -42.01 24.34 20.17
CA GLY A 92 -43.21 23.52 20.12
C GLY A 92 -44.24 23.94 19.08
N ASN A 93 -45.17 22.97 18.89
CA ASN A 93 -46.58 23.10 18.55
C ASN A 93 -47.01 22.84 17.08
N GLN A 94 -47.58 21.63 16.91
CA GLN A 94 -48.71 21.20 16.07
C GLN A 94 -48.59 21.08 14.53
N GLY A 95 -49.02 19.92 14.01
CA GLY A 95 -49.53 19.81 12.63
C GLY A 95 -49.36 18.47 11.88
N VAL A 96 -50.11 17.43 12.29
CA VAL A 96 -50.87 16.47 11.46
C VAL A 96 -50.33 15.96 10.09
N HIS A 97 -50.31 14.60 10.01
CA HIS A 97 -50.47 13.68 8.87
C HIS A 97 -49.33 13.36 7.87
N GLY A 98 -49.12 12.05 7.70
CA GLY A 98 -48.55 11.47 6.48
C GLY A 98 -48.06 10.03 6.64
N SER A 99 -48.97 9.06 6.68
CA SER A 99 -48.67 7.62 6.69
C SER A 99 -47.90 7.18 5.44
N GLY A 100 -46.96 6.24 5.61
CA GLY A 100 -46.20 5.62 4.53
C GLY A 100 -45.44 4.40 5.04
N ASP A 101 -46.20 3.36 5.38
CA ASP A 101 -45.72 1.99 5.58
C ASP A 101 -45.16 1.44 4.27
N HIS A 102 -43.98 0.80 4.32
CA HIS A 102 -43.72 -0.53 3.74
C HIS A 102 -42.22 -0.90 3.73
N GLY A 103 -41.91 -1.99 4.44
CA GLY A 103 -41.12 -3.07 3.84
C GLY A 103 -39.66 -3.21 4.26
N ALA A 104 -39.41 -3.62 5.51
CA ALA A 104 -38.14 -4.26 5.87
C ALA A 104 -38.40 -5.54 6.69
N THR A 105 -38.51 -6.67 6.01
CA THR A 105 -38.51 -8.00 6.66
C THR A 105 -37.13 -8.62 6.44
N ALA A 106 -36.27 -8.56 7.46
CA ALA A 106 -35.07 -9.37 7.53
C ALA A 106 -35.44 -10.76 8.06
N PRO A 107 -34.95 -11.87 7.46
CA PRO A 107 -35.18 -13.20 8.01
C PRO A 107 -34.29 -13.41 9.26
N GLN A 108 -34.91 -13.82 10.36
CA GLN A 108 -34.20 -14.27 11.57
C GLN A 108 -33.72 -15.71 11.36
N SER A 109 -32.43 -15.96 11.59
CA SER A 109 -31.88 -17.31 11.71
C SER A 109 -32.15 -17.84 13.12
N THR A 110 -32.87 -18.95 13.23
CA THR A 110 -33.00 -19.71 14.47
C THR A 110 -31.95 -20.83 14.52
N THR A 111 -31.31 -20.93 15.68
CA THR A 111 -30.49 -22.04 16.16
C THR A 111 -31.20 -23.38 16.07
#